data_AF-A0A822GBV6-F1
#
_entry.id   AF-A0A822GBV6-F1
#
_cell.length_a   1.000
_cell.length_b   1.000
_cell.length_c   1.000
_cell.angle_alpha   90.00
_cell.angle_beta   90.00
_cell.angle_gamma   90.00
#
_symmetry.space_group_name_H-M   'P 1'
#
loop_
_entity.id
_entity.type
_entity.pdbx_description
1 polymer ?
#
loop_
_entity_poly.entity_id
_entity_poly.type
_entity_poly.pdbx_seq_one_letter_code
_entity_poly.pdbx_strand_id
1 'polypeptide(L)' 'CFKFHLYSGIRAGGGIGDELESPNGDPLELYRIVFDITFFFFIIVILLAILQ' A
#
# COMPACT_ATOMS: atom_id res chain seq x y z
N CYS A 1 -5.82 5.88 10.93
CA CYS A 1 -4.54 5.49 10.32
C CYS A 1 -4.25 3.99 10.52
N PHE A 2 -3.81 3.51 11.69
CA PHE A 2 -3.48 2.08 11.90
C PHE A 2 -4.60 1.09 11.52
N LYS A 3 -5.83 1.30 12.03
CA LYS A 3 -6.99 0.45 11.70
C LYS A 3 -7.30 0.41 10.19
N PHE A 4 -7.12 1.53 9.49
CA PHE A 4 -7.32 1.62 8.05
C PHE A 4 -6.29 0.78 7.28
N HIS A 5 -5.02 0.80 7.70
CA HIS A 5 -3.98 -0.01 7.04
C HIS A 5 -4.27 -1.50 7.17
N LEU A 6 -4.78 -1.96 8.32
CA LEU A 6 -5.13 -3.36 8.53
C LEU A 6 -6.41 -3.79 7.80
N TYR A 7 -7.44 -2.95 7.79
CA TYR A 7 -8.74 -3.32 7.22
C TYR A 7 -8.85 -3.08 5.73
N SER A 8 -8.43 -1.91 5.24
CA SER A 8 -8.51 -1.55 3.83
C SER A 8 -7.19 -1.84 3.13
N GLY A 9 -6.07 -1.38 3.70
CA GLY A 9 -4.75 -1.50 3.06
C GLY A 9 -4.30 -2.92 2.72
N ILE A 10 -4.45 -3.88 3.65
CA ILE A 10 -4.08 -5.29 3.43
C ILE A 10 -5.11 -6.04 2.57
N ARG A 11 -6.37 -5.59 2.56
CA ARG A 11 -7.46 -6.26 1.84
C ARG A 11 -7.64 -5.77 0.40
N ALA A 12 -7.06 -4.63 0.06
CA ALA A 12 -6.94 -4.16 -1.31
C ALA A 12 -5.92 -5.03 -2.05
N GLY A 13 -6.34 -5.72 -3.12
CA GLY A 13 -5.50 -6.67 -3.84
C GLY A 13 -4.25 -6.06 -4.46
N GLY A 14 -4.26 -4.76 -4.80
CA GLY A 14 -3.09 -4.00 -5.28
C GLY A 14 -2.33 -3.26 -4.18
N GLY A 15 -2.72 -3.42 -2.91
CA GLY A 15 -2.12 -2.74 -1.77
C GLY A 15 -2.80 -1.41 -1.42
N ILE A 16 -2.19 -0.65 -0.51
CA ILE A 16 -2.83 0.52 0.12
C ILE A 16 -3.09 1.70 -0.84
N GLY A 17 -2.35 1.78 -1.95
CA GLY A 17 -2.52 2.84 -2.95
C GLY A 17 -3.88 2.81 -3.64
N ASP A 18 -4.55 1.65 -3.73
CA ASP A 18 -5.89 1.52 -4.35
C ASP A 18 -6.99 2.24 -3.55
N GLU A 19 -6.78 2.45 -2.25
CA GLU A 19 -7.75 3.03 -1.33
C GLU A 19 -7.43 4.50 -1.00
N LEU A 20 -6.32 5.03 -1.53
CA LEU A 20 -5.86 6.40 -1.32
C LEU A 20 -6.10 7.25 -2.56
N GLU A 21 -6.15 8.56 -2.37
CA GLU A 21 -6.18 9.50 -3.49
C GLU A 21 -4.84 9.50 -4.23
N SER A 22 -4.89 9.73 -5.54
CA SER A 22 -3.70 9.78 -6.40
C SER A 22 -2.69 10.83 -5.91
N PRO A 23 -1.38 10.53 -5.89
CA PRO A 23 -0.35 11.46 -5.47
C PRO A 23 0.04 12.52 -6.52
N ASN A 24 -0.57 12.50 -7.71
CA ASN A 24 -0.17 13.34 -8.83
C ASN A 24 -0.18 14.83 -8.48
N GLY A 25 0.98 15.48 -8.62
CA GLY A 25 1.14 16.91 -8.36
C GLY A 25 1.42 17.27 -6.90
N ASP A 26 1.57 16.29 -6.01
CA ASP A 26 1.98 16.52 -4.63
C ASP A 26 3.53 16.64 -4.53
N PRO A 27 4.07 17.56 -3.71
CA PRO A 27 5.52 17.65 -3.49
C PRO A 27 6.19 16.34 -3.03
N LEU A 28 5.41 15.44 -2.42
CA LEU A 28 5.83 14.13 -1.93
C LEU A 28 5.42 12.98 -2.87
N GLU A 29 5.05 13.26 -4.11
CA GLU A 29 4.60 12.26 -5.09
C GLU A 29 5.56 11.07 -5.20
N LEU A 30 6.86 11.35 -5.38
CA LEU A 30 7.89 10.30 -5.44
C LEU A 30 7.97 9.48 -4.15
N TYR A 31 7.84 10.11 -2.98
CA TYR A 31 7.85 9.40 -1.71
C TYR A 31 6.60 8.53 -1.54
N ARG A 32 5.44 8.99 -2.00
CA ARG A 32 4.21 8.20 -1.98
C ARG A 32 4.31 6.98 -2.91
N ILE A 33 4.84 7.16 -4.11
CA ILE A 33 5.05 6.06 -5.06
C ILE A 33 5.98 5.00 -4.45
N VAL A 34 7.11 5.42 -3.86
CA VAL A 34 8.03 4.48 -3.18
C VAL A 34 7.34 3.78 -2.00
N PHE A 35 6.54 4.50 -1.22
CA PHE A 35 5.78 3.92 -0.12
C PHE A 35 4.77 2.85 -0.61
N ASP A 36 3.98 3.16 -1.65
CA ASP A 36 2.95 2.23 -2.17
C ASP A 36 3.61 0.97 -2.76
N ILE A 37 4.71 1.12 -3.51
CA ILE A 37 5.48 -0.01 -4.07
C ILE A 37 6.06 -0.88 -2.95
N THR A 38 6.72 -0.29 -1.95
CA THR A 38 7.31 -1.06 -0.85
C THR A 38 6.25 -1.79 -0.02
N PHE A 39 5.11 -1.15 0.24
CA PHE A 39 3.98 -1.77 0.91
C PHE A 39 3.47 -2.99 0.13
N PHE A 40 3.28 -2.87 -1.19
CA PHE A 40 2.83 -3.97 -2.03
C PHE A 40 3.78 -5.17 -1.97
N PHE A 41 5.09 -4.97 -2.15
CA PHE A 41 6.04 -6.09 -2.13
C PHE A 41 6.17 -6.74 -0.75
N PHE A 42 6.34 -5.97 0.33
CA PHE A 42 6.58 -6.58 1.64
C PHE A 42 5.32 -7.10 2.32
N ILE A 43 4.21 -6.38 2.22
CA ILE A 43 2.99 -6.69 2.99
C ILE A 43 1.99 -7.50 2.17
N ILE A 44 1.87 -7.26 0.86
CA ILE A 44 0.95 -8.05 0.03
C ILE A 44 1.67 -9.30 -0.48
N VAL A 45 2.75 -9.14 -1.26
CA VAL A 45 3.42 -10.29 -1.90
C VAL A 45 4.07 -11.22 -0.86
N ILE A 46 4.97 -10.70 -0.02
CA ILE A 46 5.77 -11.56 0.87
C ILE A 46 4.93 -12.12 2.03
N LEU A 47 4.15 -11.29 2.72
CA LEU A 47 3.37 -11.76 3.87
C LEU A 47 2.29 -12.77 3.45
N LEU A 48 1.56 -12.54 2.34
CA LEU A 48 0.58 -13.51 1.85
C LEU A 48 1.26 -14.80 1.39
N ALA A 49 2.41 -14.72 0.70
CA ALA A 49 3.16 -15.89 0.28
C ALA A 49 3.69 -16.75 1.43
N ILE A 50 3.89 -16.18 2.63
CA ILE A 50 4.30 -16.93 3.82
C ILE A 50 3.10 -17.59 4.52
N LEU A 51 1.91 -16.99 4.42
CA LEU A 51 0.70 -17.46 5.11
C LEU A 51 -0.09 -18.50 4.29
N GLN A 52 0.13 -18.57 2.98
CA GLN A 52 -0.42 -19.60 2.07
C GLN A 52 0.52 -20.80 1.97
#